data_AF-A0A356T7B0-F1
#
_entry.id   AF-A0A356T7B0-F1
#
_cell.length_a   1.000
_cell.length_b   1.000
_cell.length_c   1.000
_cell.angle_alpha   90.00
_cell.angle_beta   90.00
_cell.angle_gamma   90.00
#
_symmetry.space_group_name_H-M   'P 1'
#
loop_
_entity.id
_entity.type
_entity.pdbx_description
1 polymer ?
#
loop_
_entity_poly.entity_id
_entity_poly.type
_entity_poly.pdbx_seq_one_letter_code
_entity_poly.pdbx_strand_id
1 'polypeptide(L)'
;TRRRLFGRKTQAATVEALLNLELVAPSTLRPGLSAGWDDFVLRALSRDREGRPASARHMLAELDRIPSSRSDGAIRRLAQLVRQLGDATDEVQDEAPTEVELPRARTRVLVPEPEAR
;
A
#
# COMPACT_ATOMS: atom_id res chain seq x y z
N THR A 1 -16.55 4.16 2.26
CA THR A 1 -16.91 5.03 3.40
C THR A 1 -16.03 6.27 3.56
N ARG A 2 -14.79 6.34 3.03
CA ARG A 2 -13.85 7.50 3.12
C ARG A 2 -13.60 8.03 4.55
N ARG A 3 -13.92 7.23 5.58
CA ARG A 3 -13.73 7.56 6.98
C ARG A 3 -12.50 6.83 7.49
N ARG A 4 -11.71 7.49 8.34
CA ARG A 4 -10.57 6.85 9.03
C ARG A 4 -11.12 5.88 10.07
N LEU A 5 -10.68 4.62 10.03
CA LEU A 5 -11.14 3.57 10.94
C LEU A 5 -10.84 3.92 12.41
N PHE A 6 -9.58 4.26 12.70
CA PHE A 6 -9.12 4.58 14.06
C PHE A 6 -9.10 6.08 14.37
N GLY A 7 -9.24 6.95 13.36
CA GLY A 7 -9.09 8.40 13.56
C GLY A 7 -10.14 8.97 14.52
N ARG A 8 -9.68 9.69 15.55
CA ARG A 8 -10.53 10.40 16.53
C ARG A 8 -10.05 11.85 16.69
N LYS A 9 -10.75 12.61 17.55
CA LYS A 9 -10.49 14.05 17.78
C LYS A 9 -9.12 14.32 18.44
N THR A 10 -8.59 13.36 19.20
CA THR A 10 -7.31 13.49 19.89
C THR A 10 -6.42 12.28 19.60
N GLN A 11 -5.10 12.45 19.81
CA GLN A 11 -4.13 11.35 19.66
C GLN A 11 -4.41 10.23 20.68
N ALA A 12 -4.67 10.57 21.94
CA ALA A 12 -5.00 9.60 22.98
C ALA A 12 -6.23 8.75 22.60
N ALA A 13 -7.32 9.40 22.14
CA ALA A 13 -8.51 8.67 21.69
C ALA A 13 -8.26 7.82 20.43
N THR A 14 -7.30 8.21 19.58
CA THR A 14 -6.91 7.42 18.40
C THR A 14 -6.12 6.17 18.82
N VAL A 15 -5.22 6.30 19.80
CA VAL A 15 -4.49 5.16 20.37
C VAL A 15 -5.47 4.22 21.09
N GLU A 16 -6.39 4.75 21.88
CA GLU A 16 -7.44 3.96 22.52
C GLU A 16 -8.28 3.19 21.48
N ALA A 17 -8.68 3.85 20.39
CA ALA A 17 -9.39 3.18 19.30
C ALA A 17 -8.52 2.08 18.65
N LEU A 18 -7.23 2.31 18.42
CA LEU A 18 -6.34 1.28 17.90
C LEU A 18 -6.26 0.08 18.86
N LEU A 19 -6.25 0.33 20.16
CA LEU A 19 -6.11 -0.69 21.20
C LEU A 19 -7.43 -1.36 21.61
N ASN A 20 -8.60 -0.80 21.35
CA ASN A 20 -9.86 -1.36 21.85
C ASN A 20 -10.99 -1.45 20.82
N LEU A 21 -10.85 -0.86 19.63
CA LEU A 21 -11.91 -0.93 18.62
C LEU A 21 -12.13 -2.38 18.18
N GLU A 22 -13.39 -2.82 18.28
CA GLU A 22 -13.88 -4.04 17.67
C GLU A 22 -14.04 -3.83 16.16
N LEU A 23 -13.45 -4.74 15.38
CA LEU A 23 -13.44 -4.66 13.93
C LEU A 23 -14.66 -5.38 13.36
N VAL A 24 -15.41 -4.69 12.52
CA VAL A 24 -16.53 -5.27 11.76
C VAL A 24 -16.08 -5.65 10.36
N ALA A 25 -16.72 -6.68 9.79
CA ALA A 25 -16.47 -7.09 8.42
C ALA A 25 -16.75 -5.93 7.43
N PRO A 26 -15.86 -5.64 6.47
CA PRO A 26 -16.02 -4.54 5.52
C PRO A 26 -17.29 -4.66 4.65
N SER A 27 -17.80 -5.87 4.39
CA SER A 27 -19.09 -6.10 3.73
C SER A 27 -20.28 -5.46 4.46
N THR A 28 -20.21 -5.31 5.79
CA THR A 28 -21.22 -4.58 6.59
C THR A 28 -21.27 -3.10 6.26
N LEU A 29 -20.13 -2.53 5.83
CA LEU A 29 -19.99 -1.12 5.46
C LEU A 29 -20.15 -0.88 3.96
N ARG A 30 -19.87 -1.90 3.14
CA ARG A 30 -20.04 -1.88 1.69
C ARG A 30 -20.71 -3.18 1.25
N PRO A 31 -22.04 -3.19 1.11
CA PRO A 31 -22.77 -4.31 0.55
C PRO A 31 -22.23 -4.70 -0.83
N GLY A 32 -22.19 -6.01 -1.11
CA GLY A 32 -21.70 -6.57 -2.38
C GLY A 32 -20.19 -6.85 -2.43
N LEU A 33 -19.44 -6.61 -1.34
CA LEU A 33 -18.11 -7.21 -1.20
C LEU A 33 -18.22 -8.71 -0.94
N SER A 34 -17.31 -9.49 -1.53
CA SER A 34 -17.22 -10.92 -1.29
C SER A 34 -16.62 -11.23 0.08
N ALA A 35 -16.95 -12.39 0.65
CA ALA A 35 -16.42 -12.83 1.94
C ALA A 35 -14.88 -12.87 2.00
N GLY A 36 -14.21 -13.13 0.86
CA GLY A 36 -12.74 -13.10 0.79
C GLY A 36 -12.14 -11.74 1.14
N TRP A 37 -12.86 -10.63 0.90
CA TRP A 37 -12.43 -9.30 1.35
C TRP A 37 -12.61 -9.11 2.86
N ASP A 38 -13.63 -9.72 3.44
CA ASP A 38 -13.85 -9.65 4.88
C ASP A 38 -12.70 -10.36 5.61
N ASP A 39 -12.43 -11.60 5.20
CA ASP A 39 -11.38 -12.41 5.79
C ASP A 39 -10.00 -11.77 5.67
N PHE A 40 -9.70 -11.18 4.51
CA PHE A 40 -8.41 -10.52 4.26
C PHE A 40 -8.23 -9.28 5.14
N VAL A 41 -9.22 -8.39 5.17
CA VAL A 41 -9.12 -7.13 5.94
C VAL A 41 -9.09 -7.41 7.44
N LEU A 42 -9.93 -8.33 7.93
CA LEU A 42 -9.96 -8.69 9.35
C LEU A 42 -8.65 -9.33 9.80
N ARG A 43 -8.05 -10.22 8.99
CA ARG A 43 -6.72 -10.77 9.26
C ARG A 43 -5.64 -9.70 9.23
N ALA A 44 -5.60 -8.85 8.19
CA ALA A 44 -4.59 -7.79 8.08
C ALA A 44 -4.61 -6.81 9.27
N LEU A 45 -5.79 -6.56 9.84
CA LEU A 45 -5.98 -5.70 11.00
C LEU A 45 -5.97 -6.43 12.34
N SER A 46 -5.72 -7.74 12.36
CA SER A 46 -5.68 -8.54 13.60
C SER A 46 -4.66 -7.98 14.59
N ARG A 47 -5.01 -8.06 15.88
CA ARG A 47 -4.12 -7.72 17.00
C ARG A 47 -3.09 -8.80 17.22
N ASP A 48 -3.50 -10.05 17.01
CA ASP A 48 -2.61 -11.19 17.02
C ASP A 48 -1.62 -11.07 15.86
N ARG A 49 -0.34 -11.12 16.21
CA ARG A 49 0.75 -11.00 15.24
C ARG A 49 0.84 -12.23 14.35
N GLU A 50 0.60 -13.42 14.89
CA GLU A 50 0.74 -14.68 14.14
C GLU A 50 -0.39 -14.85 13.13
N GLY A 51 -1.59 -14.34 13.43
CA GLY A 51 -2.71 -14.27 12.49
C GLY A 51 -2.56 -13.24 11.36
N ARG A 52 -1.47 -12.46 11.30
CA ARG A 52 -1.25 -11.42 10.27
C ARG A 52 -0.29 -11.86 9.16
N PRO A 53 -0.42 -11.29 7.96
CA PRO A 53 0.62 -11.42 6.94
C PRO A 53 1.96 -10.88 7.47
N ALA A 54 2.96 -11.76 7.56
CA ALA A 54 4.26 -11.41 8.13
C ALA A 54 5.05 -10.37 7.31
N SER A 55 4.65 -10.14 6.05
CA SER A 55 5.30 -9.17 5.15
C SER A 55 4.33 -8.64 4.10
N ALA A 56 4.69 -7.54 3.44
CA ALA A 56 3.97 -7.02 2.29
C ALA A 56 3.88 -8.04 1.14
N ARG A 57 4.91 -8.89 0.97
CA ARG A 57 4.91 -9.96 -0.05
C ARG A 57 3.88 -11.05 0.28
N HIS A 58 3.78 -11.45 1.55
CA HIS A 58 2.73 -12.38 1.98
C HIS A 58 1.35 -11.76 1.82
N MET A 59 1.20 -10.48 2.16
CA MET A 59 -0.06 -9.75 1.97
C MET A 59 -0.48 -9.71 0.49
N LEU A 60 0.46 -9.51 -0.43
CA LEU A 60 0.19 -9.55 -1.87
C LEU A 60 -0.26 -10.95 -2.31
N ALA A 61 0.41 -12.01 -1.84
CA ALA A 61 0.03 -13.38 -2.16
C ALA A 61 -1.37 -13.75 -1.65
N GLU A 62 -1.78 -13.23 -0.49
CA GLU A 62 -3.15 -13.38 0.00
C GLU A 62 -4.16 -12.60 -0.82
N LEU A 63 -3.82 -11.36 -1.20
CA LEU A 63 -4.66 -10.52 -2.04
C LEU A 63 -4.93 -11.20 -3.40
N ASP A 64 -3.92 -11.84 -3.99
CA ASP A 64 -4.02 -12.57 -5.25
C ASP A 64 -4.96 -13.80 -5.20
N ARG A 65 -5.26 -14.32 -4.00
CA ARG A 65 -6.22 -15.42 -3.83
C ARG A 65 -7.67 -14.96 -3.87
N ILE A 66 -7.94 -13.66 -3.76
CA ILE A 66 -9.29 -13.11 -3.84
C ILE A 66 -9.67 -12.96 -5.32
N PRO A 67 -10.67 -13.68 -5.85
CA PRO A 67 -10.96 -13.69 -7.29
C PRO A 67 -11.24 -12.30 -7.89
N SER A 68 -11.77 -11.38 -7.08
CA SER A 68 -12.09 -10.01 -7.47
C SER A 68 -11.01 -8.97 -7.12
N SER A 69 -9.84 -9.37 -6.60
CA SER A 69 -8.79 -8.41 -6.21
C SER A 69 -8.18 -7.70 -7.41
N ARG A 70 -8.10 -8.40 -8.54
CA ARG A 70 -7.71 -7.86 -9.83
C ARG A 70 -8.97 -7.78 -10.68
N SER A 71 -9.35 -6.59 -11.11
CA SER A 71 -10.48 -6.50 -12.04
C SER A 71 -10.03 -7.02 -13.40
N ASP A 72 -10.78 -7.92 -14.03
CA ASP A 72 -10.48 -8.45 -15.37
C ASP A 72 -10.35 -7.33 -16.43
N GLY A 73 -11.03 -6.20 -16.21
CA GLY A 73 -10.93 -5.01 -17.04
C GLY A 73 -9.76 -4.08 -16.73
N ALA A 74 -9.05 -4.23 -15.62
CA ALA A 74 -7.94 -3.34 -15.24
C ALA A 74 -6.76 -3.48 -16.19
N ILE A 75 -6.42 -4.72 -16.58
CA ILE A 75 -5.34 -4.97 -17.54
C ILE A 75 -5.69 -4.33 -18.89
N ARG A 76 -6.94 -4.49 -19.35
CA ARG A 76 -7.39 -3.87 -20.61
C ARG A 76 -7.37 -2.35 -20.55
N ARG A 77 -7.87 -1.75 -19.46
CA ARG A 77 -7.84 -0.30 -19.25
C ARG A 77 -6.42 0.24 -19.14
N LEU A 78 -5.54 -0.45 -18.43
CA LEU A 78 -4.13 -0.10 -18.34
C LEU A 78 -3.47 -0.13 -19.72
N ALA A 79 -3.70 -1.20 -20.49
CA ALA A 79 -3.17 -1.31 -21.86
C ALA A 79 -3.69 -0.20 -22.77
N GLN A 80 -4.95 0.24 -22.61
CA GLN A 80 -5.50 1.38 -23.33
C GLN A 80 -4.81 2.69 -22.94
N LEU A 81 -4.60 2.94 -21.64
CA LEU A 81 -3.90 4.12 -21.17
C LEU A 81 -2.44 4.18 -21.65
N VAL A 82 -1.74 3.04 -21.66
CA VAL A 82 -0.36 2.94 -22.16
C VAL A 82 -0.30 3.30 -23.65
N ARG A 83 -1.24 2.82 -24.47
CA ARG A 83 -1.33 3.20 -25.89
C ARG A 83 -1.61 4.68 -26.07
N GLN A 84 -2.57 5.23 -25.32
CA GLN A 84 -2.88 6.66 -25.35
C GLN A 84 -1.68 7.54 -24.95
N LEU A 85 -0.84 7.07 -24.03
CA LEU A 85 0.38 7.78 -23.65
C LEU A 85 1.48 7.64 -24.71
N GLY A 86 1.62 6.46 -25.33
CA GLY A 86 2.57 6.22 -26.42
C GLY A 86 2.25 7.02 -27.68
N ASP A 87 0.97 7.13 -28.04
CA ASP A 87 0.51 7.97 -29.16
C ASP A 87 0.72 9.47 -28.89
N ALA A 88 0.78 9.89 -27.62
CA ALA A 88 1.09 11.26 -27.22
C ALA A 88 2.61 11.56 -27.20
N THR A 89 3.47 10.53 -27.27
CA THR A 89 4.93 10.71 -27.29
C THR A 89 5.53 10.84 -28.68
N ASP A 90 4.76 10.63 -29.75
CA ASP A 90 5.23 10.83 -31.13
C ASP A 90 5.47 12.31 -31.51
N GLU A 91 5.04 13.28 -30.66
CA GLU A 91 5.38 14.71 -30.82
C GLU A 91 6.55 15.18 -29.93
N VAL A 92 7.20 14.28 -29.19
CA VAL A 92 8.41 14.64 -28.44
C VAL A 92 9.58 14.66 -29.41
N GLN A 93 9.97 15.86 -29.84
CA GLN A 93 11.23 16.10 -30.51
C GLN A 93 12.37 15.45 -29.72
N ASP A 94 13.25 14.75 -30.43
CA ASP A 94 14.42 14.03 -29.97
C ASP A 94 15.43 15.01 -29.30
N GLU A 95 15.07 15.56 -28.13
CA GLU A 95 16.02 16.26 -27.28
C GLU A 95 16.85 15.20 -26.55
N ALA A 96 18.17 15.29 -26.75
CA ALA A 96 19.19 14.38 -26.26
C ALA A 96 18.90 13.87 -24.83
N PRO A 97 19.25 12.60 -24.53
CA PRO A 97 18.94 11.97 -23.25
C PRO A 97 19.41 12.86 -22.10
N THR A 98 18.45 13.39 -21.33
CA THR A 98 18.75 14.13 -20.11
C THR A 98 19.32 13.14 -19.11
N GLU A 99 20.62 13.24 -18.85
CA GLU A 99 21.31 12.45 -17.83
C GLU A 99 20.76 12.85 -16.46
N VAL A 100 19.85 12.04 -15.91
CA VAL A 100 19.33 12.24 -14.56
C VAL A 100 20.34 11.69 -13.57
N GLU A 101 21.23 12.55 -13.07
CA GLU A 101 22.15 12.20 -11.99
C GLU A 101 21.35 11.99 -10.68
N LEU A 102 21.06 10.73 -10.35
CA LEU A 102 20.45 10.38 -9.07
C LEU A 102 21.43 10.74 -7.95
N PRO A 103 21.08 11.60 -6.98
CA PRO A 103 21.96 11.91 -5.86
C PRO A 103 22.25 10.61 -5.10
N ARG A 104 23.50 10.15 -5.15
CA ARG A 104 23.96 8.99 -4.40
C ARG A 104 23.56 9.17 -2.93
N ALA A 105 22.84 8.18 -2.40
CA ALA A 105 22.44 8.15 -1.01
C ALA A 105 23.66 8.45 -0.12
N ARG A 106 23.57 9.47 0.73
CA ARG A 106 24.58 9.74 1.75
C ARG A 106 24.57 8.57 2.74
N THR A 107 25.45 7.59 2.54
CA THR A 107 25.83 6.66 3.60
C THR A 107 26.45 7.50 4.71
N ARG A 108 25.72 7.68 5.80
CA ARG A 108 26.26 8.26 7.03
C ARG A 108 27.21 7.22 7.61
N VAL A 109 28.49 7.31 7.26
CA VAL A 109 29.54 6.54 7.95
C VAL A 109 29.58 7.07 9.38
N LEU A 110 29.28 6.19 10.33
CA LEU A 110 29.44 6.45 11.75
C LEU A 110 30.94 6.54 12.03
N VAL A 111 31.43 7.71 12.43
CA VAL A 111 32.81 7.89 12.91
C VAL A 111 32.86 7.32 14.34
N PRO A 112 33.68 6.31 14.65
CA PRO A 112 33.97 5.99 16.04
C PRO A 112 34.85 7.08 16.66
N GLU A 113 34.42 7.56 17.84
CA GLU A 113 35.08 8.57 18.68
C GLU A 113 36.55 8.24 18.97
N PRO A 114 37.43 9.25 19.16
CA PRO A 114 38.84 9.03 19.46
C PRO A 114 39.01 8.49 20.88
N GLU A 115 39.61 7.30 21.02
CA GLU A 115 40.09 6.83 22.32
C GLU A 115 41.26 7.71 22.78
N ALA A 116 41.03 8.45 23.86
CA ALA A 116 42.05 9.19 24.57
C ALA A 116 42.79 8.27 25.55
N ARG A 117 44.04 7.92 25.22
CA ARG A 117 45.25 8.02 26.07
C ARG A 117 46.42 7.20 25.52
#